data_AF-A0A1Y4AJ32-F1
#
_entry.id   AF-A0A1Y4AJ32-F1
#
_cell.length_a   1.000
_cell.length_b   1.000
_cell.length_c   1.000
_cell.angle_alpha   90.00
_cell.angle_beta   90.00
_cell.angle_gamma   90.00
#
_symmetry.space_group_name_H-M   'P 1'
#
loop_
_entity.id
_entity.type
_entity.pdbx_description
1 polymer ?
#
loop_
_entity_poly.entity_id
_entity_poly.type
_entity_poly.pdbx_seq_one_letter_code
_entity_poly.pdbx_strand_id
1 'polypeptide(L)'
;MSFELPALLWLEAKHLRAELNFWPWAAGTDLDEARGVAERAYLAYLVVIVGAAVTACWLWILGLVVGAAQASSPQEAALLADLGRLIAGAALVLPATAAAAWTVRAAWRAPWIPSPPDVAWLTQQPVSIISWSAIELAKRIVVRAVTCTCAGYLVAAFALASAGGAPTLPSCLPYGATLGLACSAAYAIAWVIGITRLRLGRARRPALAIAVLIGATALVCVAAVLFTTCQNIALDLLHGNLVPLLGASIFFIAAILFAAVAARMLSPVALSSEAATNPSLYTVRRMAVYNPKAYRALTKSRREARRSPRIRMPRAQGSLVVLARSSISLVRQIAVIPALIAAGALIAPLGAALLSGTLAQASTTAAILGGETGARILGAASWILLAINSSDAPRTLARVFIADVRNRFFREHLPVSTQVLFIWNVLPGLIVATLSSIAVGLCMGALGVSTGKTIDFVLCAVALDVSFACIGALDVVDLMPKRVRLTCESATAILAIVIAAASALMPNAVPLAFWIGTVAVATLAAVQLH
;
A
#
# COMPACT_ATOMS: atom_id res chain seq x y z
N MET A 1 10.61 40.22 -2.74
CA MET A 1 11.00 38.87 -2.26
C MET A 1 10.79 38.64 -0.74
N SER A 2 10.74 39.67 0.13
CA SER A 2 10.68 39.46 1.59
C SER A 2 9.30 39.09 2.19
N PHE A 3 8.19 39.30 1.48
CA PHE A 3 6.83 39.02 1.99
C PHE A 3 6.23 37.67 1.56
N GLU A 4 6.82 36.98 0.56
CA GLU A 4 6.26 35.74 0.01
C GLU A 4 6.42 34.53 0.95
N LEU A 5 7.63 34.35 1.48
CA LEU A 5 7.95 33.20 2.34
C LEU A 5 7.20 33.25 3.69
N PRO A 6 7.09 34.40 4.38
CA PRO A 6 6.26 34.53 5.57
C PRO A 6 4.78 34.22 5.31
N ALA A 7 4.23 34.69 4.19
CA ALA A 7 2.83 34.45 3.84
C ALA A 7 2.55 32.97 3.53
N LEU A 8 3.46 32.29 2.81
CA LEU A 8 3.37 30.85 2.57
C LEU A 8 3.51 30.03 3.85
N LEU A 9 4.48 30.37 4.71
CA LEU A 9 4.65 29.69 6.01
C LEU A 9 3.43 29.91 6.92
N TRP A 10 2.83 31.09 6.90
CA TRP A 10 1.60 31.37 7.65
C TRP A 10 0.43 30.52 7.15
N LEU A 11 0.28 30.39 5.82
CA LEU A 11 -0.76 29.56 5.21
C LEU A 11 -0.58 28.08 5.54
N GLU A 12 0.66 27.58 5.48
CA GLU A 12 1.00 26.21 5.89
C GLU A 12 0.79 25.99 7.39
N ALA A 13 1.17 26.94 8.24
CA ALA A 13 0.91 26.86 9.68
C ALA A 13 -0.60 26.77 9.96
N LYS A 14 -1.42 27.52 9.22
CA LYS A 14 -2.88 27.45 9.31
C LYS A 14 -3.41 26.09 8.85
N HIS A 15 -2.90 25.53 7.75
CA HIS A 15 -3.27 24.19 7.30
C HIS A 15 -2.85 23.12 8.30
N LEU A 16 -1.60 23.15 8.76
CA LEU A 16 -1.08 22.23 9.79
C LEU A 16 -1.93 22.30 11.06
N ARG A 17 -2.31 23.50 11.51
CA ARG A 17 -3.21 23.67 12.66
C ARG A 17 -4.57 23.02 12.40
N ALA A 18 -5.17 23.22 11.22
CA ALA A 18 -6.43 22.59 10.86
C ALA A 18 -6.32 21.05 10.73
N GLU A 19 -5.20 20.54 10.20
CA GLU A 19 -4.91 19.11 10.12
C GLU A 19 -4.69 18.49 11.49
N LEU A 20 -4.01 19.21 12.39
CA LEU A 20 -3.78 18.80 13.77
C LEU A 20 -5.08 18.81 14.55
N ASN A 21 -5.90 19.85 14.42
CA ASN A 21 -7.18 19.97 15.15
C ASN A 21 -8.16 18.82 14.86
N PHE A 22 -8.05 18.20 13.69
CA PHE A 22 -8.85 17.03 13.35
C PHE A 22 -8.65 15.84 14.32
N TRP A 23 -7.44 15.61 14.82
CA TRP A 23 -7.14 14.44 15.66
C TRP A 23 -7.65 14.58 17.11
N PRO A 24 -7.41 15.70 17.82
CA PRO A 24 -8.09 16.00 19.07
C PRO A 24 -9.60 15.99 18.90
N TRP A 25 -10.12 16.54 17.79
CA TRP A 25 -11.55 16.57 17.52
C TRP A 25 -12.12 15.15 17.42
N ALA A 26 -11.41 14.24 16.76
CA ALA A 26 -11.78 12.83 16.71
C ALA A 26 -11.71 12.13 18.08
N ALA A 27 -10.85 12.62 18.99
CA ALA A 27 -10.79 12.19 20.39
C ALA A 27 -11.81 12.90 21.30
N GLY A 28 -12.63 13.81 20.77
CA GLY A 28 -13.70 14.50 21.50
C GLY A 28 -13.35 15.89 22.04
N THR A 29 -12.25 16.51 21.59
CA THR A 29 -11.85 17.88 22.02
C THR A 29 -11.37 18.75 20.88
N ASP A 30 -11.55 20.06 20.94
CA ASP A 30 -11.16 20.97 19.86
C ASP A 30 -10.04 21.91 20.33
N LEU A 31 -8.97 22.05 19.55
CA LEU A 31 -7.85 22.95 19.85
C LEU A 31 -8.28 24.42 19.85
N ASP A 32 -9.31 24.77 19.08
CA ASP A 32 -9.77 26.15 18.94
C ASP A 32 -10.78 26.54 20.04
N GLU A 33 -11.44 25.56 20.66
CA GLU A 33 -12.38 25.75 21.79
C GLU A 33 -11.70 25.59 23.16
N ALA A 34 -10.50 25.00 23.22
CA ALA A 34 -9.71 24.73 24.44
C ALA A 34 -9.21 25.99 25.19
N ARG A 35 -10.13 26.81 25.70
CA ARG A 35 -9.83 28.02 26.49
C ARG A 35 -9.76 27.72 27.98
N GLY A 36 -10.41 26.65 28.46
CA GLY A 36 -10.43 26.25 29.86
C GLY A 36 -9.18 25.48 30.31
N VAL A 37 -8.86 25.58 31.61
CA VAL A 37 -7.75 24.81 32.23
C VAL A 37 -7.99 23.30 32.12
N ALA A 38 -9.24 22.86 32.28
CA ALA A 38 -9.62 21.44 32.17
C ALA A 38 -9.41 20.88 30.75
N GLU A 39 -9.76 21.63 29.72
CA GLU A 39 -9.56 21.22 28.31
C GLU A 39 -8.07 21.14 27.96
N ARG A 40 -7.26 22.08 28.44
CA ARG A 40 -5.81 22.04 28.29
C ARG A 40 -5.18 20.86 29.03
N ALA A 41 -5.68 20.54 30.23
CA ALA A 41 -5.25 19.36 30.98
C ALA A 41 -5.61 18.07 30.24
N TYR A 42 -6.79 18.00 29.63
CA TYR A 42 -7.20 16.86 28.81
C TYR A 42 -6.35 16.71 27.54
N LEU A 43 -6.02 17.81 26.85
CA LEU A 43 -5.10 17.79 25.70
C LEU A 43 -3.70 17.32 26.12
N ALA A 44 -3.19 17.78 27.26
CA ALA A 44 -1.91 17.31 27.81
C ALA A 44 -1.95 15.81 28.13
N TYR A 45 -3.04 15.33 28.73
CA TYR A 45 -3.29 13.91 28.98
C TYR A 45 -3.28 13.08 27.68
N LEU A 46 -3.95 13.54 26.63
CA LEU A 46 -3.92 12.87 25.33
C LEU A 46 -2.50 12.79 24.75
N VAL A 47 -1.73 13.87 24.81
CA VAL A 47 -0.34 13.89 24.33
C VAL A 47 0.53 12.91 25.12
N VAL A 48 0.38 12.85 26.45
CA VAL A 48 1.12 11.92 27.30
C VAL A 48 0.77 10.46 26.97
N ILE A 49 -0.51 10.13 26.84
CA ILE A 49 -0.94 8.76 26.51
C ILE A 49 -0.47 8.35 25.12
N VAL A 50 -0.68 9.19 24.11
CA VAL A 50 -0.25 8.88 22.75
C VAL A 50 1.27 8.77 22.69
N GLY A 51 1.99 9.67 23.36
CA GLY A 51 3.45 9.61 23.50
C GLY A 51 3.91 8.30 24.13
N ALA A 52 3.35 7.95 25.29
CA ALA A 52 3.65 6.70 25.99
C ALA A 52 3.35 5.47 25.13
N ALA A 53 2.19 5.43 24.47
CA ALA A 53 1.81 4.34 23.58
C ALA A 53 2.76 4.21 22.38
N VAL A 54 3.11 5.33 21.73
CA VAL A 54 4.07 5.33 20.61
C VAL A 54 5.44 4.85 21.07
N THR A 55 5.92 5.31 22.23
CA THR A 55 7.21 4.85 22.78
C THR A 55 7.18 3.37 23.16
N ALA A 56 6.08 2.88 23.76
CA ALA A 56 5.92 1.48 24.11
C ALA A 56 5.87 0.59 22.86
N CYS A 57 5.11 0.99 21.82
CA CYS A 57 5.09 0.30 20.53
C CYS A 57 6.47 0.29 19.87
N TRP A 58 7.20 1.41 19.91
CA TRP A 58 8.56 1.48 19.37
C TRP A 58 9.52 0.54 20.10
N LEU A 59 9.55 0.59 21.44
CA LEU A 59 10.39 -0.28 22.26
C LEU A 59 10.03 -1.75 22.08
N TRP A 60 8.74 -2.07 21.94
CA TRP A 60 8.27 -3.43 21.65
C TRP A 60 8.74 -3.91 20.28
N ILE A 61 8.61 -3.10 19.22
CA ILE A 61 9.12 -3.42 17.88
C ILE A 61 10.65 -3.60 17.92
N LEU A 62 11.36 -2.70 18.59
CA LEU A 62 12.82 -2.78 18.74
C LEU A 62 13.22 -4.05 19.50
N GLY A 63 12.52 -4.39 20.58
CA GLY A 63 12.73 -5.62 21.35
C GLY A 63 12.46 -6.88 20.53
N LEU A 64 11.41 -6.89 19.71
CA LEU A 64 11.15 -8.00 18.78
C LEU A 64 12.28 -8.17 17.76
N VAL A 65 12.78 -7.06 17.21
CA VAL A 65 13.84 -7.08 16.20
C VAL A 65 15.17 -7.54 16.80
N VAL A 66 15.55 -7.01 17.96
CA VAL A 66 16.79 -7.39 18.64
C VAL A 66 16.71 -8.81 19.19
N GLY A 67 15.57 -9.20 19.78
CA GLY A 67 15.33 -10.54 20.27
C GLY A 67 15.32 -11.58 19.14
N ALA A 68 14.80 -11.23 17.96
CA ALA A 68 14.88 -12.09 16.79
C ALA A 68 16.33 -12.27 16.28
N ALA A 69 17.26 -11.37 16.60
CA ALA A 69 18.64 -11.47 16.14
C ALA A 69 19.55 -12.30 17.07
N GLN A 70 19.13 -12.50 18.33
CA GLN A 70 19.91 -13.19 19.37
C GLN A 70 19.44 -14.64 19.53
N ALA A 71 19.76 -15.49 18.55
CA ALA A 71 19.53 -16.94 18.66
C ALA A 71 20.58 -17.62 19.52
N SER A 72 20.16 -18.68 20.20
CA SER A 72 21.01 -19.47 21.11
C SER A 72 21.39 -20.85 20.54
N SER A 73 20.74 -21.33 19.48
CA SER A 73 21.01 -22.64 18.87
C SER A 73 21.56 -22.57 17.42
N PRO A 74 22.36 -23.54 16.96
CA PRO A 74 22.95 -23.55 15.62
C PRO A 74 21.93 -23.72 14.47
N GLN A 75 20.76 -24.30 14.75
CA GLN A 75 19.64 -24.37 13.80
C GLN A 75 18.90 -23.03 13.68
N GLU A 76 18.76 -22.31 14.80
CA GLU A 76 18.29 -20.93 14.79
C GLU A 76 19.28 -20.02 14.05
N ALA A 77 20.59 -20.23 14.16
CA ALA A 77 21.60 -19.42 13.44
C ALA A 77 21.46 -19.51 11.90
N ALA A 78 21.10 -20.68 11.36
CA ALA A 78 20.81 -20.83 9.92
C ALA A 78 19.50 -20.15 9.52
N LEU A 79 18.47 -20.24 10.35
CA LEU A 79 17.17 -19.59 10.16
C LEU A 79 17.29 -18.05 10.33
N LEU A 80 18.18 -17.59 11.22
CA LEU A 80 18.55 -16.19 11.41
C LEU A 80 19.44 -15.65 10.29
N ALA A 81 20.29 -16.49 9.67
CA ALA A 81 21.01 -16.10 8.47
C ALA A 81 20.05 -15.87 7.30
N ASP A 82 19.03 -16.70 7.15
CA ASP A 82 17.99 -16.53 6.13
C ASP A 82 17.02 -15.37 6.45
N LEU A 83 16.64 -15.18 7.71
CA LEU A 83 15.86 -14.01 8.16
C LEU A 83 16.69 -12.72 8.06
N GLY A 84 17.99 -12.78 8.32
CA GLY A 84 18.91 -11.65 8.16
C GLY A 84 19.12 -11.28 6.70
N ARG A 85 19.16 -12.26 5.79
CA ARG A 85 19.07 -12.03 4.34
C ARG A 85 17.72 -11.45 3.93
N LEU A 86 16.62 -11.88 4.56
CA LEU A 86 15.27 -11.39 4.29
C LEU A 86 15.07 -9.97 4.83
N ILE A 87 15.66 -9.62 5.97
CA ILE A 87 15.60 -8.28 6.60
C ILE A 87 16.56 -7.32 5.89
N ALA A 88 17.76 -7.75 5.53
CA ALA A 88 18.62 -6.99 4.61
C ALA A 88 17.93 -6.82 3.25
N GLY A 89 17.22 -7.84 2.77
CA GLY A 89 16.38 -7.83 1.58
C GLY A 89 15.27 -6.80 1.70
N ALA A 90 14.53 -6.82 2.79
CA ALA A 90 13.49 -5.85 3.09
C ALA A 90 14.07 -4.44 3.23
N ALA A 91 15.24 -4.26 3.84
CA ALA A 91 15.88 -2.96 3.99
C ALA A 91 16.27 -2.28 2.68
N LEU A 92 16.49 -3.07 1.63
CA LEU A 92 16.90 -2.60 0.30
C LEU A 92 15.72 -2.56 -0.67
N VAL A 93 14.81 -3.52 -0.57
CA VAL A 93 13.59 -3.62 -1.37
C VAL A 93 12.51 -2.66 -0.87
N LEU A 94 12.39 -2.39 0.44
CA LEU A 94 11.37 -1.45 0.98
C LEU A 94 11.59 -0.01 0.51
N PRO A 95 12.81 0.57 0.53
CA PRO A 95 13.08 1.89 -0.06
C PRO A 95 12.81 1.91 -1.57
N ALA A 96 13.25 0.89 -2.30
CA ALA A 96 13.06 0.80 -3.75
C ALA A 96 11.58 0.63 -4.14
N THR A 97 10.81 -0.16 -3.38
CA THR A 97 9.37 -0.35 -3.57
C THR A 97 8.57 0.85 -3.12
N ALA A 98 8.96 1.52 -2.03
CA ALA A 98 8.37 2.79 -1.62
C ALA A 98 8.64 3.89 -2.67
N ALA A 99 9.88 4.01 -3.15
CA ALA A 99 10.26 4.88 -4.25
C ALA A 99 9.43 4.59 -5.51
N ALA A 100 9.36 3.33 -5.93
CA ALA A 100 8.53 2.87 -7.05
C ALA A 100 7.05 3.23 -6.85
N ALA A 101 6.49 2.97 -5.67
CA ALA A 101 5.10 3.30 -5.36
C ALA A 101 4.87 4.82 -5.40
N TRP A 102 5.83 5.63 -4.97
CA TRP A 102 5.73 7.08 -4.98
C TRP A 102 5.89 7.67 -6.37
N THR A 103 6.83 7.18 -7.19
CA THR A 103 7.02 7.61 -8.59
C THR A 103 5.81 7.25 -9.42
N VAL A 104 5.29 6.02 -9.28
CA VAL A 104 4.03 5.60 -9.88
C VAL A 104 2.90 6.50 -9.40
N ARG A 105 2.74 6.69 -8.08
CA ARG A 105 1.69 7.57 -7.54
C ARG A 105 1.81 9.00 -8.06
N ALA A 106 3.00 9.56 -8.22
CA ALA A 106 3.22 10.89 -8.78
C ALA A 106 2.95 10.96 -10.29
N ALA A 107 3.17 9.87 -11.02
CA ALA A 107 2.72 9.74 -12.41
C ALA A 107 1.18 9.72 -12.52
N TRP A 108 0.46 9.39 -11.43
CA TRP A 108 -1.01 9.32 -11.44
C TRP A 108 -1.71 10.47 -10.70
N ARG A 109 -1.08 11.07 -9.69
CA ARG A 109 -1.65 12.12 -8.83
C ARG A 109 -0.78 13.36 -8.85
N ALA A 110 -1.42 14.52 -8.67
CA ALA A 110 -0.70 15.77 -8.49
C ALA A 110 0.28 15.65 -7.31
N PRO A 111 1.50 16.20 -7.43
CA PRO A 111 2.49 16.16 -6.36
C PRO A 111 1.95 16.83 -5.08
N TRP A 112 1.27 17.97 -5.23
CA TRP A 112 0.47 18.61 -4.17
C TRP A 112 -0.93 18.98 -4.67
N ILE A 113 -1.83 19.24 -3.71
CA ILE A 113 -3.24 19.50 -3.97
C ILE A 113 -3.63 20.74 -3.16
N PRO A 114 -3.60 21.94 -3.76
CA PRO A 114 -4.11 23.12 -3.08
C PRO A 114 -5.61 23.01 -2.84
N SER A 115 -6.09 23.56 -1.72
CA SER A 115 -7.53 23.71 -1.53
C SER A 115 -8.06 24.85 -2.42
N PRO A 116 -9.34 24.83 -2.87
CA PRO A 116 -9.97 25.88 -3.63
C PRO A 116 -9.78 27.29 -3.05
N PRO A 117 -9.87 27.53 -1.72
CA PRO A 117 -9.57 28.85 -1.18
C PRO A 117 -8.10 29.23 -1.34
N ASP A 118 -7.16 28.28 -1.24
CA ASP A 118 -5.75 28.56 -1.50
C ASP A 118 -5.53 28.90 -2.97
N VAL A 119 -6.19 28.19 -3.90
CA VAL A 119 -6.12 28.51 -5.34
C VAL A 119 -6.62 29.93 -5.60
N ALA A 120 -7.77 30.31 -5.04
CA ALA A 120 -8.32 31.65 -5.20
C ALA A 120 -7.40 32.73 -4.60
N TRP A 121 -6.85 32.49 -3.41
CA TRP A 121 -5.90 33.40 -2.78
C TRP A 121 -4.59 33.52 -3.56
N LEU A 122 -4.05 32.42 -4.06
CA LEU A 122 -2.82 32.37 -4.85
C LEU A 122 -2.97 32.96 -6.25
N THR A 123 -4.18 32.97 -6.82
CA THR A 123 -4.44 33.70 -8.06
C THR A 123 -4.42 35.22 -7.88
N GLN A 124 -4.60 35.71 -6.65
CA GLN A 124 -4.64 37.15 -6.33
C GLN A 124 -3.28 37.70 -5.87
N GLN A 125 -2.37 36.85 -5.37
CA GLN A 125 -1.06 37.22 -4.86
C GLN A 125 0.05 36.81 -5.84
N PRO A 126 1.08 37.65 -6.09
CA PRO A 126 2.21 37.29 -6.95
C PRO A 126 3.19 36.38 -6.19
N VAL A 127 2.79 35.13 -5.93
CA VAL A 127 3.63 34.14 -5.25
C VAL A 127 4.36 33.29 -6.28
N SER A 128 5.68 33.15 -6.12
CA SER A 128 6.45 32.27 -7.00
C SER A 128 6.06 30.79 -6.81
N ILE A 129 5.76 30.11 -7.92
CA ILE A 129 5.42 28.67 -7.94
C ILE A 129 6.57 27.82 -7.38
N ILE A 130 7.81 28.28 -7.59
CA ILE A 130 9.03 27.62 -7.11
C ILE A 130 9.01 27.60 -5.59
N SER A 131 8.85 28.76 -4.95
CA SER A 131 8.80 28.90 -3.49
C SER A 131 7.71 28.01 -2.89
N TRP A 132 6.54 28.00 -3.52
CA TRP A 132 5.42 27.20 -3.03
C TRP A 132 5.65 25.70 -3.19
N SER A 133 6.14 25.27 -4.36
CA SER A 133 6.50 23.87 -4.60
C SER A 133 7.59 23.36 -3.66
N ALA A 134 8.54 24.23 -3.29
CA ALA A 134 9.63 23.90 -2.38
C ALA A 134 9.13 23.68 -0.95
N ILE A 135 8.22 24.54 -0.46
CA ILE A 135 7.63 24.40 0.89
C ILE A 135 6.78 23.12 0.99
N GLU A 136 5.94 22.84 0.00
CA GLU A 136 5.13 21.62 -0.06
C GLU A 136 5.99 20.35 -0.17
N LEU A 137 7.07 20.41 -0.96
CA LEU A 137 8.03 19.33 -1.07
C LEU A 137 8.77 19.12 0.27
N ALA A 138 9.22 20.19 0.92
CA ALA A 138 9.95 20.14 2.19
C ALA A 138 9.14 19.46 3.30
N LYS A 139 7.87 19.87 3.50
CA LYS A 139 6.96 19.25 4.49
C LYS A 139 6.90 17.73 4.33
N ARG A 140 6.79 17.25 3.08
CA ARG A 140 6.62 15.84 2.77
C ARG A 140 7.92 15.05 2.82
N ILE A 141 9.03 15.69 2.44
CA ILE A 141 10.38 15.15 2.58
C ILE A 141 10.71 14.91 4.05
N VAL A 142 10.44 15.87 4.95
CA VAL A 142 10.76 15.74 6.38
C VAL A 142 10.04 14.54 7.00
N VAL A 143 8.74 14.40 6.76
CA VAL A 143 7.96 13.26 7.28
C VAL A 143 8.53 11.94 6.78
N ARG A 144 8.88 11.85 5.49
CA ARG A 144 9.43 10.63 4.89
C ARG A 144 10.82 10.33 5.42
N ALA A 145 11.68 11.33 5.53
CA ALA A 145 13.01 11.21 6.09
C ALA A 145 12.93 10.58 7.48
N VAL A 146 12.10 11.13 8.38
CA VAL A 146 11.92 10.59 9.74
C VAL A 146 11.41 9.15 9.70
N THR A 147 10.33 8.86 8.96
CA THR A 147 9.77 7.50 8.91
C THR A 147 10.75 6.46 8.35
N CYS A 148 11.49 6.81 7.29
CA CYS A 148 12.46 5.91 6.68
C CYS A 148 13.73 5.79 7.51
N THR A 149 14.10 6.81 8.28
CA THR A 149 15.18 6.74 9.26
C THR A 149 14.84 5.82 10.42
N CYS A 150 13.61 5.89 10.95
CA CYS A 150 13.14 4.92 11.95
C CYS A 150 13.14 3.48 11.39
N ALA A 151 12.64 3.28 10.17
CA ALA A 151 12.68 1.96 9.54
C ALA A 151 14.12 1.46 9.34
N GLY A 152 15.03 2.33 8.88
CA GLY A 152 16.43 2.00 8.72
C GLY A 152 17.14 1.71 10.04
N TYR A 153 16.79 2.42 11.11
CA TYR A 153 17.31 2.14 12.45
C TYR A 153 16.97 0.72 12.90
N LEU A 154 15.74 0.25 12.67
CA LEU A 154 15.34 -1.12 13.03
C LEU A 154 16.16 -2.17 12.26
N VAL A 155 16.40 -1.95 10.98
CA VAL A 155 17.27 -2.82 10.18
C VAL A 155 18.69 -2.85 10.74
N ALA A 156 19.26 -1.68 11.02
CA ALA A 156 20.61 -1.60 11.57
C ALA A 156 20.71 -2.25 12.95
N ALA A 157 19.69 -2.09 13.79
CA ALA A 157 19.60 -2.73 15.10
C ALA A 157 19.55 -4.26 14.98
N PHE A 158 18.80 -4.80 14.03
CA PHE A 158 18.79 -6.23 13.72
C PHE A 158 20.18 -6.72 13.33
N ALA A 159 20.80 -6.07 12.34
CA ALA A 159 22.09 -6.48 11.79
C ALA A 159 23.19 -6.45 12.86
N LEU A 160 23.24 -5.40 13.67
CA LEU A 160 24.24 -5.26 14.72
C LEU A 160 24.03 -6.28 15.84
N ALA A 161 22.78 -6.53 16.24
CA ALA A 161 22.45 -7.56 17.22
C ALA A 161 22.78 -8.98 16.71
N SER A 162 22.59 -9.25 15.41
CA SER A 162 22.93 -10.54 14.80
C SER A 162 24.44 -10.79 14.74
N ALA A 163 25.23 -9.71 14.69
CA ALA A 163 26.69 -9.76 14.77
C ALA A 163 27.21 -9.81 16.23
N GLY A 164 26.32 -9.91 17.22
CA GLY A 164 26.68 -9.93 18.65
C GLY A 164 26.95 -8.55 19.27
N GLY A 165 26.69 -7.46 18.54
CA GLY A 165 26.85 -6.09 19.02
C GLY A 165 25.59 -5.54 19.71
N ALA A 166 25.76 -4.61 20.66
CA ALA A 166 24.65 -3.91 21.29
C ALA A 166 24.13 -2.78 20.37
N PRO A 167 22.83 -2.72 20.03
CA PRO A 167 22.27 -1.69 19.17
C PRO A 167 22.21 -0.35 19.92
N THR A 168 23.25 0.48 19.73
CA THR A 168 23.30 1.83 20.29
C THR A 168 22.87 2.87 19.25
N LEU A 169 22.45 4.04 19.73
CA LEU A 169 22.07 5.15 18.87
C LEU A 169 23.17 5.55 17.85
N PRO A 170 24.45 5.73 18.25
CA PRO A 170 25.52 6.10 17.30
C PRO A 170 25.86 5.01 16.28
N SER A 171 25.68 3.73 16.61
CA SER A 171 25.97 2.63 15.67
C SER A 171 24.89 2.44 14.60
N CYS A 172 23.62 2.72 14.93
CA CYS A 172 22.50 2.45 14.03
C CYS A 172 22.01 3.69 13.25
N LEU A 173 22.24 4.90 13.79
CA LEU A 173 21.76 6.14 13.19
C LEU A 173 22.35 6.48 11.82
N PRO A 174 23.65 6.24 11.52
CA PRO A 174 24.20 6.51 10.19
C PRO A 174 23.49 5.75 9.07
N TYR A 175 23.14 4.48 9.30
CA TYR A 175 22.38 3.67 8.38
C TYR A 175 20.90 4.10 8.29
N GLY A 176 20.29 4.48 9.41
CA GLY A 176 18.96 5.11 9.38
C GLY A 176 18.95 6.41 8.56
N ALA A 177 19.96 7.25 8.72
CA ALA A 177 20.07 8.53 8.03
C ALA A 177 20.28 8.34 6.51
N THR A 178 21.11 7.39 6.08
CA THR A 178 21.30 7.09 4.65
C THR A 178 19.99 6.67 3.99
N LEU A 179 19.22 5.78 4.63
CA LEU A 179 17.92 5.34 4.13
C LEU A 179 16.89 6.48 4.13
N GLY A 180 16.88 7.32 5.17
CA GLY A 180 16.05 8.52 5.22
C GLY A 180 16.31 9.47 4.05
N LEU A 181 17.58 9.75 3.77
CA LEU A 181 18.01 10.62 2.67
C LEU A 181 17.72 9.99 1.29
N ALA A 182 18.02 8.71 1.11
CA ALA A 182 17.75 8.00 -0.14
C ALA A 182 16.25 7.96 -0.49
N CYS A 183 15.40 7.63 0.48
CA CYS A 183 13.95 7.67 0.31
C CYS A 183 13.43 9.08 0.01
N SER A 184 14.00 10.08 0.66
CA SER A 184 13.64 11.49 0.44
C SER A 184 14.05 11.97 -0.96
N ALA A 185 15.22 11.56 -1.44
CA ALA A 185 15.71 11.85 -2.78
C ALA A 185 14.82 11.18 -3.84
N ALA A 186 14.49 9.90 -3.63
CA ALA A 186 13.55 9.18 -4.50
C ALA A 186 12.17 9.86 -4.54
N TYR A 187 11.71 10.42 -3.42
CA TYR A 187 10.48 11.19 -3.40
C TYR A 187 10.57 12.52 -4.16
N ALA A 188 11.70 13.23 -4.07
CA ALA A 188 11.94 14.43 -4.88
C ALA A 188 11.96 14.10 -6.37
N ILE A 189 12.50 12.95 -6.78
CA ILE A 189 12.42 12.46 -8.17
C ILE A 189 10.97 12.16 -8.56
N ALA A 190 10.21 11.48 -7.70
CA ALA A 190 8.79 11.27 -7.91
C ALA A 190 8.04 12.60 -8.09
N TRP A 191 8.41 13.63 -7.32
CA TRP A 191 7.87 14.98 -7.46
C TRP A 191 8.09 15.56 -8.85
N VAL A 192 9.31 15.43 -9.39
CA VAL A 192 9.65 15.87 -10.75
C VAL A 192 8.82 15.13 -11.80
N ILE A 193 8.63 13.82 -11.64
CA ILE A 193 7.75 13.03 -12.51
C ILE A 193 6.30 13.57 -12.47
N GLY A 194 5.82 13.95 -11.28
CA GLY A 194 4.51 14.58 -11.11
C GLY A 194 4.40 15.93 -11.83
N ILE A 195 5.45 16.75 -11.80
CA ILE A 195 5.51 18.06 -12.47
C ILE A 195 5.59 17.89 -14.00
N THR A 196 6.47 17.04 -14.50
CA THR A 196 6.63 16.78 -15.95
C THR A 196 5.34 16.26 -16.57
N ARG A 197 4.62 15.39 -15.84
CA ARG A 197 3.27 14.93 -16.21
C ARG A 197 2.26 16.07 -16.34
N LEU A 198 2.28 17.04 -15.44
CA LEU A 198 1.37 18.19 -15.51
C LEU A 198 1.64 19.03 -16.77
N ARG A 199 2.91 19.13 -17.19
CA ARG A 199 3.33 19.83 -18.42
C ARG A 199 2.96 19.09 -19.71
N LEU A 200 3.14 17.77 -19.76
CA LEU A 200 3.00 16.96 -20.98
C LEU A 200 1.55 16.86 -21.53
N GLY A 201 0.57 17.46 -20.85
CA GLY A 201 -0.82 17.46 -21.27
C GLY A 201 -1.48 16.07 -21.17
N ARG A 202 -2.80 15.98 -21.39
CA ARG A 202 -3.58 14.75 -21.15
C ARG A 202 -3.21 13.58 -22.08
N ALA A 203 -2.73 13.86 -23.29
CA ALA A 203 -2.47 12.86 -24.32
C ALA A 203 -1.23 11.99 -24.05
N ARG A 204 -0.16 12.56 -23.48
CA ARG A 204 1.12 11.86 -23.22
C ARG A 204 1.23 11.28 -21.81
N ARG A 205 0.26 11.54 -20.93
CA ARG A 205 0.20 10.97 -19.56
C ARG A 205 0.29 9.44 -19.50
N PRO A 206 -0.41 8.64 -20.34
CA PRO A 206 -0.34 7.19 -20.21
C PRO A 206 1.04 6.66 -20.60
N ALA A 207 1.67 7.21 -21.64
CA ALA A 207 3.02 6.82 -22.05
C ALA A 207 4.04 7.09 -20.94
N LEU A 208 3.96 8.26 -20.28
CA LEU A 208 4.79 8.57 -19.12
C LEU A 208 4.49 7.63 -17.94
N ALA A 209 3.23 7.36 -17.64
CA ALA A 209 2.87 6.45 -16.54
C ALA A 209 3.36 5.01 -16.79
N ILE A 210 3.30 4.54 -18.03
CA ILE A 210 3.83 3.24 -18.44
C ILE A 210 5.36 3.24 -18.36
N ALA A 211 6.04 4.27 -18.87
CA ALA A 211 7.49 4.38 -18.78
C ALA A 211 7.98 4.43 -17.32
N VAL A 212 7.27 5.17 -16.46
CA VAL A 212 7.55 5.23 -15.02
C VAL A 212 7.28 3.88 -14.35
N LEU A 213 6.22 3.17 -14.74
CA LEU A 213 5.94 1.84 -14.22
C LEU A 213 7.06 0.85 -14.61
N ILE A 214 7.46 0.84 -15.88
CA ILE A 214 8.56 -0.01 -16.39
C ILE A 214 9.87 0.33 -15.69
N GLY A 215 10.20 1.61 -15.58
CA GLY A 215 11.41 2.07 -14.88
C GLY A 215 11.38 1.72 -13.39
N ALA A 216 10.23 1.84 -12.73
CA ALA A 216 10.04 1.47 -11.34
C ALA A 216 10.18 -0.05 -11.13
N THR A 217 9.62 -0.87 -12.02
CA THR A 217 9.80 -2.33 -11.98
C THR A 217 11.24 -2.73 -12.25
N ALA A 218 11.90 -2.09 -13.22
CA ALA A 218 13.31 -2.33 -13.50
C ALA A 218 14.19 -1.96 -12.32
N LEU A 219 13.90 -0.84 -11.64
CA LEU A 219 14.62 -0.43 -10.42
C LEU A 219 14.49 -1.46 -9.31
N VAL A 220 13.28 -2.01 -9.09
CA VAL A 220 13.06 -3.06 -8.08
C VAL A 220 13.79 -4.35 -8.46
N CYS A 221 13.74 -4.77 -9.73
CA CYS A 221 14.47 -5.96 -10.20
C CYS A 221 15.99 -5.78 -10.10
N VAL A 222 16.51 -4.61 -10.49
CA VAL A 222 17.94 -4.30 -10.37
C VAL A 222 18.37 -4.26 -8.91
N ALA A 223 17.57 -3.67 -8.01
CA ALA A 223 17.84 -3.70 -6.58
C ALA A 223 17.85 -5.13 -6.00
N ALA A 224 16.99 -6.02 -6.51
CA ALA A 224 16.98 -7.43 -6.14
C ALA A 224 18.19 -8.21 -6.68
N VAL A 225 18.65 -7.91 -7.90
CA VAL A 225 19.85 -8.54 -8.50
C VAL A 225 21.14 -8.03 -7.86
N LEU A 226 21.22 -6.73 -7.55
CA LEU A 226 22.35 -6.09 -6.87
C LEU A 226 22.31 -6.26 -5.35
N PHE A 227 21.48 -7.16 -4.85
CA PHE A 227 21.27 -7.39 -3.42
C PHE A 227 22.58 -7.64 -2.67
N THR A 228 23.50 -8.43 -3.26
CA THR A 228 24.82 -8.73 -2.69
C THR A 228 25.71 -7.49 -2.55
N THR A 229 25.74 -6.61 -3.55
CA THR A 229 26.47 -5.34 -3.48
C THR A 229 25.87 -4.38 -2.44
N CYS A 230 24.54 -4.38 -2.31
CA CYS A 230 23.86 -3.56 -1.31
C CYS A 230 24.07 -4.07 0.13
N GLN A 231 24.22 -5.40 0.30
CA GLN A 231 24.60 -6.00 1.58
C GLN A 231 26.01 -5.53 2.01
N ASN A 232 26.97 -5.45 1.08
CA ASN A 232 28.31 -4.96 1.38
C ASN A 232 28.30 -3.47 1.82
N ILE A 233 27.51 -2.63 1.15
CA ILE A 233 27.34 -1.22 1.54
C ILE A 233 26.70 -1.08 2.93
N ALA A 234 25.74 -1.96 3.26
CA ALA A 234 25.12 -1.99 4.58
C ALA A 234 26.12 -2.39 5.67
N LEU A 235 26.97 -3.39 5.39
CA LEU A 235 28.05 -3.79 6.28
C LEU A 235 29.05 -2.64 6.47
N ASP A 236 29.50 -1.97 5.41
CA ASP A 236 30.44 -0.84 5.52
C ASP A 236 29.90 0.29 6.41
N LEU A 237 28.60 0.62 6.29
CA LEU A 237 27.94 1.62 7.13
C LEU A 237 27.91 1.22 8.62
N LEU A 238 27.69 -0.06 8.90
CA LEU A 238 27.70 -0.59 10.28
C LEU A 238 29.12 -0.57 10.88
N HIS A 239 30.16 -0.66 10.05
CA HIS A 239 31.57 -0.50 10.46
C HIS A 239 32.02 0.98 10.56
N GLY A 240 31.10 1.94 10.43
CA GLY A 240 31.39 3.37 10.61
C GLY A 240 31.85 4.11 9.36
N ASN A 241 31.75 3.52 8.16
CA ASN A 241 32.09 4.20 6.92
C ASN A 241 31.00 5.23 6.54
N LEU A 242 31.36 6.51 6.48
CA LEU A 242 30.43 7.61 6.16
C LEU A 242 30.28 7.86 4.65
N VAL A 243 31.03 7.19 3.78
CA VAL A 243 30.97 7.40 2.32
C VAL A 243 29.55 7.23 1.75
N PRO A 244 28.77 6.20 2.12
CA PRO A 244 27.41 6.04 1.59
C PRO A 244 26.45 7.13 2.09
N LEU A 245 26.69 7.67 3.30
CA LEU A 245 25.92 8.79 3.84
C LEU A 245 26.19 10.07 3.04
N LEU A 246 27.45 10.33 2.71
CA LEU A 246 27.84 11.46 1.84
C LEU A 246 27.27 11.30 0.42
N GLY A 247 27.29 10.09 -0.14
CA GLY A 247 26.67 9.81 -1.43
C GLY A 247 25.15 10.08 -1.42
N ALA A 248 24.46 9.62 -0.38
CA ALA A 248 23.02 9.85 -0.21
C ALA A 248 22.68 11.34 -0.03
N SER A 249 23.51 12.11 0.69
CA SER A 249 23.30 13.54 0.89
C SER A 249 23.50 14.33 -0.41
N ILE A 250 24.55 14.05 -1.19
CA ILE A 250 24.79 14.67 -2.49
C ILE A 250 23.62 14.36 -3.44
N PHE A 251 23.19 13.09 -3.50
CA PHE A 251 22.06 12.69 -4.33
C PHE A 251 20.75 13.37 -3.93
N PHE A 252 20.50 13.49 -2.62
CA PHE A 252 19.35 14.21 -2.09
C PHE A 252 19.33 15.69 -2.48
N ILE A 253 20.47 16.38 -2.32
CA ILE A 253 20.61 17.79 -2.73
C ILE A 253 20.37 17.92 -4.24
N ALA A 254 20.97 17.05 -5.06
CA ALA A 254 20.77 17.05 -6.51
C ALA A 254 19.30 16.83 -6.89
N ALA A 255 18.60 15.93 -6.21
CA ALA A 255 17.18 15.65 -6.44
C ALA A 255 16.28 16.84 -6.08
N ILE A 256 16.59 17.56 -4.98
CA ILE A 256 15.87 18.80 -4.61
C ILE A 256 16.11 19.89 -5.66
N LEU A 257 17.36 20.09 -6.09
CA LEU A 257 17.69 21.07 -7.12
C LEU A 257 16.96 20.74 -8.43
N PHE A 258 16.91 19.47 -8.81
CA PHE A 258 16.16 19.02 -9.99
C PHE A 258 14.65 19.28 -9.85
N ALA A 259 14.07 19.04 -8.66
CA ALA A 259 12.69 19.38 -8.36
C ALA A 259 12.42 20.89 -8.46
N ALA A 260 13.34 21.73 -7.97
CA ALA A 260 13.24 23.19 -8.06
C ALA A 260 13.32 23.69 -9.50
N VAL A 261 14.20 23.12 -10.32
CA VAL A 261 14.28 23.41 -11.76
C VAL A 261 13.02 22.96 -12.49
N ALA A 262 12.51 21.76 -12.19
CA ALA A 262 11.27 21.25 -12.76
C ALA A 262 10.07 22.13 -12.40
N ALA A 263 10.01 22.67 -11.17
CA ALA A 263 8.95 23.55 -10.71
C ALA A 263 8.83 24.84 -11.55
N ARG A 264 9.92 25.33 -12.14
CA ARG A 264 9.89 26.46 -13.09
C ARG A 264 9.05 26.17 -14.32
N MET A 265 8.89 24.89 -14.68
CA MET A 265 8.14 24.46 -15.85
C MET A 265 6.64 24.30 -15.57
N LEU A 266 6.20 24.51 -14.33
CA LEU A 266 4.81 24.32 -13.92
C LEU A 266 3.99 25.58 -14.24
N SER A 267 2.85 25.42 -14.91
CA SER A 267 1.88 26.51 -15.07
C SER A 267 0.86 26.52 -13.92
N PRO A 268 0.51 27.69 -13.34
CA PRO A 268 -0.52 27.80 -12.30
C PRO A 268 -1.87 27.23 -12.72
N VAL A 269 -2.22 27.39 -14.01
CA VAL A 269 -3.48 26.92 -14.60
C VAL A 269 -3.54 25.39 -14.66
N ALA A 270 -2.44 24.73 -15.02
CA ALA A 270 -2.42 23.27 -15.02
C ALA A 270 -2.57 22.72 -13.59
N LEU A 271 -1.94 23.38 -12.61
CA LEU A 271 -2.04 23.01 -11.21
C LEU A 271 -3.47 23.21 -10.67
N SER A 272 -4.10 24.37 -10.90
CA SER A 272 -5.47 24.64 -10.42
C SER A 272 -6.50 23.71 -11.04
N SER A 273 -6.36 23.41 -12.34
CA SER A 273 -7.26 22.48 -13.04
C SER A 273 -7.17 21.06 -12.49
N GLU A 274 -5.97 20.61 -12.09
CA GLU A 274 -5.74 19.30 -11.48
C GLU A 274 -6.15 19.30 -10.00
N ALA A 275 -5.92 20.40 -9.27
CA ALA A 275 -6.37 20.57 -7.89
C ALA A 275 -7.90 20.48 -7.79
N ALA A 276 -8.62 21.11 -8.72
CA ALA A 276 -10.08 21.03 -8.82
C ALA A 276 -10.60 19.60 -9.07
N THR A 277 -9.75 18.64 -9.49
CA THR A 277 -10.13 17.22 -9.61
C THR A 277 -10.08 16.46 -8.29
N ASN A 278 -9.30 16.93 -7.32
CA ASN A 278 -9.28 16.38 -5.98
C ASN A 278 -10.22 17.18 -5.10
N PRO A 279 -11.26 16.55 -4.54
CA PRO A 279 -12.13 17.25 -3.63
C PRO A 279 -11.34 17.45 -2.33
N SER A 280 -10.80 18.65 -2.13
CA SER A 280 -10.35 19.07 -0.80
C SER A 280 -11.58 19.26 0.06
N LEU A 281 -12.07 18.17 0.63
CA LEU A 281 -13.21 18.16 1.50
C LEU A 281 -12.78 18.61 2.90
N TYR A 282 -12.10 19.74 3.06
CA TYR A 282 -11.87 20.29 4.41
C TYR A 282 -13.20 20.41 5.16
N THR A 283 -14.27 20.78 4.45
CA THR A 283 -15.65 20.88 4.96
C THR A 283 -16.32 19.52 5.24
N VAL A 284 -15.90 18.42 4.59
CA VAL A 284 -16.55 17.09 4.73
C VAL A 284 -15.57 16.06 5.32
N ARG A 285 -14.38 16.47 5.75
CA ARG A 285 -13.34 15.59 6.33
C ARG A 285 -13.81 14.94 7.61
N ARG A 286 -14.63 15.64 8.41
CA ARG A 286 -15.30 15.09 9.60
C ARG A 286 -16.19 13.89 9.26
N MET A 287 -16.74 13.83 8.06
CA MET A 287 -17.50 12.66 7.56
C MET A 287 -16.61 11.41 7.43
N ALA A 288 -15.29 11.54 7.31
CA ALA A 288 -14.40 10.39 7.31
C ALA A 288 -14.43 9.61 8.64
N VAL A 289 -14.76 10.27 9.76
CA VAL A 289 -14.91 9.63 11.08
C VAL A 289 -16.33 9.08 11.24
N TYR A 290 -17.36 9.87 10.97
CA TYR A 290 -18.76 9.44 11.16
C TYR A 290 -19.26 8.43 10.12
N ASN A 291 -18.87 8.61 8.85
CA ASN A 291 -19.28 7.73 7.74
C ASN A 291 -18.17 7.65 6.68
N PRO A 292 -17.13 6.82 6.93
CA PRO A 292 -16.00 6.68 6.01
C PRO A 292 -16.43 6.19 4.64
N LYS A 293 -17.50 5.39 4.55
CA LYS A 293 -18.04 4.87 3.28
C LYS A 293 -18.62 6.00 2.42
N ALA A 294 -19.43 6.89 2.99
CA ALA A 294 -19.98 8.05 2.28
C ALA A 294 -18.89 9.03 1.85
N TYR A 295 -17.89 9.28 2.70
CA TYR A 295 -16.73 10.09 2.35
C TYR A 295 -15.96 9.51 1.15
N ARG A 296 -15.69 8.20 1.15
CA ARG A 296 -15.06 7.50 0.00
C ARG A 296 -15.94 7.58 -1.25
N ALA A 297 -17.26 7.45 -1.12
CA ALA A 297 -18.19 7.56 -2.25
C ALA A 297 -18.23 8.97 -2.86
N LEU A 298 -18.26 10.02 -2.04
CA LEU A 298 -18.20 11.42 -2.50
C LEU A 298 -16.88 11.76 -3.18
N THR A 299 -15.76 11.30 -2.62
CA THR A 299 -14.45 11.51 -3.24
C THR A 299 -14.33 10.75 -4.57
N LYS A 300 -14.91 9.55 -4.65
CA LYS A 300 -14.97 8.73 -5.86
C LYS A 300 -15.85 9.38 -6.94
N SER A 301 -17.08 9.79 -6.62
CA SER A 301 -18.02 10.36 -7.58
C SER A 301 -17.50 11.64 -8.25
N ARG A 302 -16.89 12.54 -7.46
CA ARG A 302 -16.25 13.76 -8.02
C ARG A 302 -15.09 13.44 -8.95
N ARG A 303 -14.27 12.43 -8.62
CA ARG A 303 -13.19 11.96 -9.51
C ARG A 303 -13.73 11.30 -10.78
N GLU A 304 -14.88 10.64 -10.70
CA GLU A 304 -15.55 10.00 -11.83
C GLU A 304 -16.20 11.02 -12.76
N ALA A 305 -16.82 12.07 -12.22
CA ALA A 305 -17.47 13.14 -12.98
C ALA A 305 -16.53 13.92 -13.93
N ARG A 306 -15.22 13.93 -13.64
CA ARG A 306 -14.20 14.61 -14.46
C ARG A 306 -13.43 13.69 -15.40
N ARG A 307 -13.81 12.41 -15.51
CA ARG A 307 -13.14 11.47 -16.43
C ARG A 307 -13.58 11.76 -17.87
N SER A 308 -12.60 11.97 -18.74
CA SER A 308 -12.85 11.96 -20.18
C SER A 308 -12.86 10.51 -20.71
N PRO A 309 -13.72 10.17 -21.69
CA PRO A 309 -13.61 8.89 -22.38
C PRO A 309 -12.28 8.84 -23.14
N ARG A 310 -11.44 7.84 -22.84
CA ARG A 310 -10.07 7.74 -23.41
C ARG A 310 -9.92 6.68 -24.51
N ILE A 311 -10.76 5.65 -24.48
CA ILE A 311 -10.62 4.47 -25.33
C ILE A 311 -11.96 4.17 -25.99
N ARG A 312 -11.97 4.05 -27.31
CA ARG A 312 -13.14 3.62 -28.08
C ARG A 312 -13.39 2.14 -27.81
N MET A 313 -14.66 1.74 -27.75
CA MET A 313 -15.00 0.33 -27.57
C MET A 313 -14.54 -0.44 -28.82
N PRO A 314 -13.76 -1.53 -28.68
CA PRO A 314 -13.41 -2.36 -29.82
C PRO A 314 -14.69 -3.02 -30.34
N ARG A 315 -14.72 -3.26 -31.64
CA ARG A 315 -15.80 -4.05 -32.26
C ARG A 315 -15.57 -5.50 -31.90
N ALA A 316 -16.35 -6.01 -30.95
CA ALA A 316 -16.38 -7.41 -30.55
C ALA A 316 -17.79 -7.97 -30.78
N GLN A 317 -17.91 -9.29 -30.93
CA GLN A 317 -19.19 -10.00 -31.08
C GLN A 317 -19.31 -11.09 -30.01
N GLY A 318 -20.55 -11.39 -29.60
CA GLY A 318 -20.84 -12.46 -28.62
C GLY A 318 -20.26 -12.21 -27.23
N SER A 319 -19.81 -13.27 -26.56
CA SER A 319 -19.26 -13.24 -25.18
C SER A 319 -17.98 -12.41 -25.05
N LEU A 320 -17.22 -12.25 -26.14
CA LEU A 320 -16.03 -11.40 -26.17
C LEU A 320 -16.35 -9.92 -25.95
N VAL A 321 -17.60 -9.48 -26.21
CA VAL A 321 -18.05 -8.12 -25.88
C VAL A 321 -18.00 -7.87 -24.38
N VAL A 322 -18.32 -8.88 -23.58
CA VAL A 322 -18.29 -8.79 -22.12
C VAL A 322 -16.86 -8.59 -21.63
N LEU A 323 -15.92 -9.38 -22.16
CA LEU A 323 -14.49 -9.25 -21.84
C LEU A 323 -13.90 -7.92 -22.31
N ALA A 324 -14.25 -7.48 -23.53
CA ALA A 324 -13.80 -6.19 -24.05
C ALA A 324 -14.32 -5.03 -23.20
N ARG A 325 -15.58 -5.10 -22.76
CA ARG A 325 -16.18 -4.09 -21.88
C ARG A 325 -15.58 -4.12 -20.48
N SER A 326 -15.36 -5.30 -19.90
CA SER A 326 -14.79 -5.45 -18.56
C SER A 326 -13.34 -4.99 -18.52
N SER A 327 -12.53 -5.33 -19.53
CA SER A 327 -11.16 -4.84 -19.68
C SER A 327 -11.10 -3.32 -19.87
N ILE A 328 -11.95 -2.73 -20.71
CA ILE A 328 -12.03 -1.27 -20.84
C ILE A 328 -12.50 -0.62 -19.54
N SER A 329 -13.46 -1.21 -18.85
CA SER A 329 -13.93 -0.72 -17.55
C SER A 329 -12.79 -0.70 -16.54
N LEU A 330 -11.98 -1.77 -16.49
CA LEU A 330 -10.79 -1.85 -15.64
C LEU A 330 -9.75 -0.78 -16.00
N VAL A 331 -9.41 -0.64 -17.29
CA VAL A 331 -8.45 0.37 -17.77
C VAL A 331 -8.94 1.80 -17.52
N ARG A 332 -10.25 2.04 -17.61
CA ARG A 332 -10.86 3.34 -17.28
C ARG A 332 -10.89 3.60 -15.76
N GLN A 333 -10.89 2.54 -14.95
CA GLN A 333 -10.91 2.61 -13.49
C GLN A 333 -9.49 2.51 -12.90
N ILE A 334 -8.61 3.42 -13.30
CA ILE A 334 -7.21 3.49 -12.81
C ILE A 334 -7.12 3.48 -11.27
N ALA A 335 -8.12 4.04 -10.57
CA ALA A 335 -8.14 4.05 -9.11
C ALA A 335 -8.31 2.65 -8.47
N VAL A 336 -8.76 1.65 -9.23
CA VAL A 336 -8.99 0.27 -8.79
C VAL A 336 -7.75 -0.60 -9.00
N ILE A 337 -6.91 -0.27 -9.99
CA ILE A 337 -5.69 -1.03 -10.30
C ILE A 337 -4.78 -1.19 -9.06
N PRO A 338 -4.51 -0.14 -8.24
CA PRO A 338 -3.71 -0.33 -7.02
C PRO A 338 -4.36 -1.25 -5.99
N ALA A 339 -5.70 -1.29 -5.92
CA ALA A 339 -6.39 -2.19 -5.01
C ALA A 339 -6.29 -3.65 -5.49
N LEU A 340 -6.37 -3.89 -6.81
CA LEU A 340 -6.15 -5.20 -7.42
C LEU A 340 -4.72 -5.69 -7.24
N ILE A 341 -3.74 -4.80 -7.44
CA ILE A 341 -2.33 -5.10 -7.18
C ILE A 341 -2.11 -5.36 -5.69
N ALA A 342 -2.73 -4.59 -4.77
CA ALA A 342 -2.60 -4.85 -3.34
C ALA A 342 -3.25 -6.19 -2.93
N ALA A 343 -4.33 -6.60 -3.59
CA ALA A 343 -4.95 -7.90 -3.37
C ALA A 343 -3.99 -9.05 -3.69
N GLY A 344 -3.39 -9.05 -4.89
CA GLY A 344 -2.48 -10.12 -5.31
C GLY A 344 -1.03 -9.97 -4.85
N ALA A 345 -0.52 -8.76 -4.61
CA ALA A 345 0.86 -8.56 -4.15
C ALA A 345 1.02 -8.62 -2.64
N LEU A 346 -0.06 -8.43 -1.87
CA LEU A 346 0.02 -8.34 -0.40
C LEU A 346 -0.98 -9.27 0.29
N ILE A 347 -2.27 -9.19 -0.02
CA ILE A 347 -3.29 -9.92 0.76
C ILE A 347 -3.22 -11.43 0.50
N ALA A 348 -3.17 -11.86 -0.76
CA ALA A 348 -3.09 -13.27 -1.12
C ALA A 348 -1.74 -13.93 -0.75
N PRO A 349 -0.57 -13.31 -1.02
CA PRO A 349 0.73 -13.86 -0.61
C PRO A 349 0.88 -13.95 0.92
N LEU A 350 0.43 -12.92 1.65
CA LEU A 350 0.45 -12.97 3.11
C LEU A 350 -0.51 -14.06 3.65
N GLY A 351 -1.64 -14.29 2.97
CA GLY A 351 -2.55 -15.38 3.29
C GLY A 351 -1.96 -16.75 3.04
N ALA A 352 -1.26 -16.91 1.91
CA ALA A 352 -0.51 -18.11 1.62
C ALA A 352 0.54 -18.38 2.72
N ALA A 353 1.26 -17.37 3.20
CA ALA A 353 2.24 -17.53 4.28
C ALA A 353 1.60 -17.83 5.65
N LEU A 354 0.57 -17.09 6.05
CA LEU A 354 -0.03 -17.18 7.39
C LEU A 354 -0.94 -18.42 7.54
N LEU A 355 -1.72 -18.76 6.51
CA LEU A 355 -2.65 -19.90 6.56
C LEU A 355 -1.99 -21.24 6.23
N SER A 356 -0.85 -21.24 5.53
CA SER A 356 -0.06 -22.48 5.29
C SER A 356 0.61 -23.02 6.55
N GLY A 357 0.76 -22.21 7.59
CA GLY A 357 1.50 -22.59 8.80
C GLY A 357 3.02 -22.58 8.62
N THR A 358 3.55 -22.08 7.50
CA THR A 358 5.00 -21.93 7.28
C THR A 358 5.67 -21.06 8.36
N LEU A 359 4.99 -19.98 8.77
CA LEU A 359 5.40 -19.13 9.89
C LEU A 359 5.27 -19.84 11.25
N ALA A 360 4.35 -20.78 11.40
CA ALA A 360 4.16 -21.52 12.65
C ALA A 360 5.25 -22.57 12.88
N GLN A 361 5.73 -23.20 11.80
CA GLN A 361 6.89 -24.09 11.85
C GLN A 361 8.18 -23.34 12.20
N ALA A 362 8.28 -22.06 11.87
CA ALA A 362 9.37 -21.20 12.32
C ALA A 362 9.18 -20.73 13.77
N SER A 363 7.94 -20.68 14.26
CA SER A 363 7.63 -20.27 15.63
C SER A 363 7.87 -21.39 16.65
N THR A 364 7.73 -22.65 16.26
CA THR A 364 8.10 -23.81 17.09
C THR A 364 9.59 -23.89 17.34
N THR A 365 10.37 -23.70 16.28
CA THR A 365 11.84 -23.71 16.38
C THR A 365 12.37 -22.56 17.21
N ALA A 366 11.69 -21.40 17.20
CA ALA A 366 12.07 -20.23 17.99
C ALA A 366 11.47 -20.20 19.42
N ALA A 367 10.57 -21.12 19.77
CA ALA A 367 9.80 -21.10 21.03
C ALA A 367 9.03 -19.79 21.32
N ILE A 368 8.63 -19.06 20.26
CA ILE A 368 7.88 -17.79 20.36
C ILE A 368 6.37 -18.11 20.17
N LEU A 369 5.49 -17.23 20.66
CA LEU A 369 4.03 -17.24 20.40
C LEU A 369 3.28 -18.51 20.86
N GLY A 370 3.77 -19.20 21.90
CA GLY A 370 3.08 -20.35 22.48
C GLY A 370 3.18 -21.63 21.64
N GLY A 371 4.21 -21.76 20.81
CA GLY A 371 4.48 -22.93 19.98
C GLY A 371 3.69 -22.93 18.65
N GLU A 372 3.62 -24.10 17.99
CA GLU A 372 3.01 -24.22 16.65
C GLU A 372 1.54 -23.81 16.65
N THR A 373 0.83 -24.27 17.66
CA THR A 373 -0.62 -24.09 17.79
C THR A 373 -0.96 -22.62 18.01
N GLY A 374 -0.26 -21.95 18.93
CA GLY A 374 -0.42 -20.52 19.17
C GLY A 374 -0.09 -19.68 17.94
N ALA A 375 1.01 -20.00 17.25
CA ALA A 375 1.41 -19.29 16.04
C ALA A 375 0.44 -19.49 14.86
N ARG A 376 -0.13 -20.69 14.68
CA ARG A 376 -1.17 -20.94 13.66
C ARG A 376 -2.44 -20.16 13.95
N ILE A 377 -2.89 -20.14 15.20
CA ILE A 377 -4.10 -19.42 15.60
C ILE A 377 -3.91 -17.91 15.41
N LEU A 378 -2.79 -17.35 15.88
CA LEU A 378 -2.48 -15.93 15.73
C LEU A 378 -2.25 -15.54 14.27
N GLY A 379 -1.58 -16.41 13.49
CA GLY A 379 -1.39 -16.22 12.05
C GLY A 379 -2.71 -16.16 11.30
N ALA A 380 -3.61 -17.13 11.54
CA ALA A 380 -4.94 -17.13 10.95
C ALA A 380 -5.77 -15.92 11.39
N ALA A 381 -5.78 -15.59 12.69
CA ALA A 381 -6.52 -14.44 13.21
C ALA A 381 -6.02 -13.10 12.62
N SER A 382 -4.70 -12.92 12.53
CA SER A 382 -4.10 -11.72 11.94
C SER A 382 -4.43 -11.57 10.45
N TRP A 383 -4.43 -12.67 9.69
CA TRP A 383 -4.84 -12.63 8.30
C TRP A 383 -6.34 -12.36 8.15
N ILE A 384 -7.20 -12.97 8.97
CA ILE A 384 -8.65 -12.71 8.96
C ILE A 384 -8.92 -11.22 9.23
N LEU A 385 -8.28 -10.63 10.23
CA LEU A 385 -8.42 -9.20 10.52
C LEU A 385 -7.96 -8.34 9.34
N LEU A 386 -6.85 -8.69 8.69
CA LEU A 386 -6.37 -8.00 7.50
C LEU A 386 -7.36 -8.14 6.33
N ALA A 387 -7.87 -9.34 6.07
CA ALA A 387 -8.82 -9.65 5.01
C ALA A 387 -10.16 -8.91 5.20
N ILE A 388 -10.67 -8.85 6.43
CA ILE A 388 -11.90 -8.13 6.75
C ILE A 388 -11.71 -6.61 6.60
N ASN A 389 -10.59 -6.07 7.10
CA ASN A 389 -10.26 -4.65 6.94
C ASN A 389 -10.02 -4.27 5.47
N SER A 390 -9.67 -5.25 4.64
CA SER A 390 -9.47 -5.13 3.20
C SER A 390 -10.63 -5.73 2.38
N SER A 391 -11.85 -5.82 2.94
CA SER A 391 -13.03 -6.36 2.25
C SER A 391 -13.42 -5.63 0.95
N ASP A 392 -12.84 -4.46 0.69
CA ASP A 392 -12.91 -3.80 -0.61
C ASP A 392 -12.20 -4.59 -1.72
N ALA A 393 -11.19 -5.42 -1.42
CA ALA A 393 -10.40 -6.20 -2.37
C ALA A 393 -11.23 -7.25 -3.15
N PRO A 394 -11.94 -8.21 -2.51
CA PRO A 394 -12.79 -9.16 -3.23
C PRO A 394 -13.90 -8.47 -4.03
N ARG A 395 -14.47 -7.40 -3.47
CA ARG A 395 -15.46 -6.56 -4.17
C ARG A 395 -14.88 -5.84 -5.38
N THR A 396 -13.59 -5.48 -5.37
CA THR A 396 -12.93 -4.88 -6.53
C THR A 396 -12.67 -5.87 -7.65
N LEU A 397 -12.35 -7.14 -7.33
CA LEU A 397 -12.18 -8.21 -8.30
C LEU A 397 -13.50 -8.51 -9.03
N ALA A 398 -14.61 -8.57 -8.29
CA ALA A 398 -15.94 -8.82 -8.86
C ALA A 398 -16.70 -7.55 -9.31
N ARG A 399 -16.08 -6.36 -9.29
CA ARG A 399 -16.80 -5.08 -9.40
C ARG A 399 -17.65 -4.93 -10.67
N VAL A 400 -17.10 -5.26 -11.83
CA VAL A 400 -17.83 -5.08 -13.11
C VAL A 400 -19.08 -5.96 -13.12
N PHE A 401 -18.93 -7.19 -12.65
CA PHE A 401 -20.03 -8.12 -12.46
C PHE A 401 -21.08 -7.60 -11.47
N ILE A 402 -20.66 -7.12 -10.28
CA ILE A 402 -21.57 -6.53 -9.28
C ILE A 402 -22.39 -5.38 -9.89
N ALA A 403 -21.74 -4.51 -10.66
CA ALA A 403 -22.41 -3.35 -11.26
C ALA A 403 -23.48 -3.73 -12.30
N ASP A 404 -23.20 -4.75 -13.11
CA ASP A 404 -24.15 -5.21 -14.14
C ASP A 404 -25.36 -5.94 -13.54
N VAL A 405 -25.12 -6.77 -12.52
CA VAL A 405 -26.19 -7.56 -11.92
C VAL A 405 -27.07 -6.73 -11.00
N ARG A 406 -26.52 -5.73 -10.30
CA ARG A 406 -27.32 -4.82 -9.46
C ARG A 406 -28.33 -3.99 -10.24
N ASN A 407 -28.08 -3.73 -11.52
CA ASN A 407 -29.03 -3.00 -12.35
C ASN A 407 -30.01 -3.98 -13.00
N ARG A 408 -31.11 -4.27 -12.30
CA ARG A 408 -32.14 -5.24 -12.72
C ARG A 408 -32.62 -5.01 -14.16
N PHE A 409 -32.81 -3.75 -14.54
CA PHE A 409 -33.23 -3.39 -15.88
C PHE A 409 -32.24 -3.88 -16.95
N PHE A 410 -30.93 -3.69 -16.76
CA PHE A 410 -29.95 -4.19 -17.73
C PHE A 410 -29.76 -5.70 -17.64
N ARG A 411 -29.86 -6.29 -16.45
CA ARG A 411 -29.64 -7.73 -16.25
C ARG A 411 -30.62 -8.59 -17.05
N GLU A 412 -31.90 -8.20 -17.03
CA GLU A 412 -33.00 -8.93 -17.70
C GLU A 412 -32.92 -8.85 -19.25
N HIS A 413 -32.24 -7.82 -19.78
CA HIS A 413 -32.09 -7.61 -21.23
C HIS A 413 -30.76 -8.12 -21.79
N LEU A 414 -29.85 -8.65 -20.95
CA LEU A 414 -28.57 -9.16 -21.40
C LEU A 414 -28.71 -10.60 -21.94
N PRO A 415 -28.26 -10.88 -23.18
CA PRO A 415 -28.40 -12.20 -23.82
C PRO A 415 -27.40 -13.25 -23.29
N VAL A 416 -26.95 -13.11 -22.04
CA VAL A 416 -25.87 -13.92 -21.44
C VAL A 416 -26.30 -14.41 -20.06
N SER A 417 -26.01 -15.68 -19.75
CA SER A 417 -26.27 -16.28 -18.43
C SER A 417 -25.40 -15.64 -17.34
N THR A 418 -25.83 -15.71 -16.07
CA THR A 418 -25.16 -15.02 -14.97
C THR A 418 -23.75 -15.56 -14.74
N GLN A 419 -23.56 -16.86 -14.96
CA GLN A 419 -22.28 -17.55 -14.82
C GLN A 419 -21.28 -17.14 -15.89
N VAL A 420 -21.70 -17.12 -17.16
CA VAL A 420 -20.85 -16.66 -18.26
C VAL A 420 -20.50 -15.19 -18.09
N LEU A 421 -21.47 -14.38 -17.63
CA LEU A 421 -21.23 -12.97 -17.29
C LEU A 421 -20.19 -12.83 -16.17
N PHE A 422 -20.24 -13.65 -15.12
CA PHE A 422 -19.27 -13.65 -14.02
C PHE A 422 -17.85 -13.95 -14.52
N ILE A 423 -17.66 -15.07 -15.23
CA ILE A 423 -16.34 -15.52 -15.70
C ILE A 423 -15.66 -14.42 -16.52
N TRP A 424 -16.35 -13.87 -17.53
CA TRP A 424 -15.77 -12.88 -18.43
C TRP A 424 -15.60 -11.48 -17.82
N ASN A 425 -16.43 -11.10 -16.83
CA ASN A 425 -16.30 -9.81 -16.16
C ASN A 425 -15.16 -9.80 -15.12
N VAL A 426 -14.89 -10.93 -14.47
CA VAL A 426 -13.88 -11.03 -13.41
C VAL A 426 -12.48 -11.31 -13.97
N LEU A 427 -12.39 -11.99 -15.13
CA LEU A 427 -11.13 -12.42 -15.72
C LEU A 427 -10.04 -11.31 -15.80
N PRO A 428 -10.30 -10.07 -16.27
CA PRO A 428 -9.25 -9.06 -16.35
C PRO A 428 -8.73 -8.62 -14.98
N GLY A 429 -9.60 -8.56 -13.97
CA GLY A 429 -9.20 -8.23 -12.61
C GLY A 429 -8.39 -9.35 -11.97
N LEU A 430 -8.81 -10.59 -12.19
CA LEU A 430 -8.11 -11.79 -11.73
C LEU A 430 -6.71 -11.90 -12.35
N ILE A 431 -6.56 -11.67 -13.65
CA ILE A 431 -5.24 -11.68 -14.32
C ILE A 431 -4.27 -10.68 -13.68
N VAL A 432 -4.73 -9.47 -13.35
CA VAL A 432 -3.87 -8.46 -12.70
C VAL A 432 -3.45 -8.91 -11.31
N ALA A 433 -4.37 -9.48 -10.52
CA ALA A 433 -4.07 -10.00 -9.19
C ALA A 433 -3.11 -11.20 -9.26
N THR A 434 -3.40 -12.20 -10.08
CA THR A 434 -2.56 -13.41 -10.19
C THR A 434 -1.17 -13.10 -10.73
N LEU A 435 -1.03 -12.21 -11.71
CA LEU A 435 0.29 -11.75 -12.17
C LEU A 435 1.07 -11.06 -11.05
N SER A 436 0.40 -10.30 -10.19
CA SER A 436 1.06 -9.69 -9.03
C SER A 436 1.47 -10.72 -7.96
N SER A 437 0.65 -11.74 -7.72
CA SER A 437 0.97 -12.87 -6.84
C SER A 437 2.17 -13.68 -7.36
N ILE A 438 2.21 -13.96 -8.67
CA ILE A 438 3.33 -14.65 -9.33
C ILE A 438 4.61 -13.81 -9.23
N ALA A 439 4.51 -12.49 -9.46
CA ALA A 439 5.67 -11.60 -9.34
C ALA A 439 6.27 -11.64 -7.93
N VAL A 440 5.45 -11.65 -6.88
CA VAL A 440 5.91 -11.79 -5.49
C VAL A 440 6.59 -13.15 -5.26
N GLY A 441 6.02 -14.24 -5.78
CA GLY A 441 6.65 -15.56 -5.70
C GLY A 441 8.01 -15.62 -6.41
N LEU A 442 8.13 -15.03 -7.60
CA LEU A 442 9.40 -14.93 -8.33
C LEU A 442 10.44 -14.11 -7.55
N CYS A 443 10.02 -13.01 -6.91
CA CYS A 443 10.89 -12.25 -6.02
C CYS A 443 11.39 -13.10 -4.83
N MET A 444 10.53 -13.93 -4.24
CA MET A 444 10.97 -14.86 -3.17
C MET A 444 11.98 -15.90 -3.67
N GLY A 445 11.78 -16.46 -4.87
CA GLY A 445 12.75 -17.36 -5.48
C GLY A 445 14.10 -16.69 -5.73
N ALA A 446 14.09 -15.43 -6.19
CA ALA A 446 15.31 -14.63 -6.37
C ALA A 446 16.03 -14.31 -5.04
N LEU A 447 15.30 -14.29 -3.93
CA LEU A 447 15.84 -14.13 -2.58
C LEU A 447 16.39 -15.44 -1.98
N GLY A 448 16.46 -16.53 -2.77
CA GLY A 448 17.12 -17.78 -2.37
C GLY A 448 16.20 -18.83 -1.75
N VAL A 449 14.87 -18.64 -1.79
CA VAL A 449 13.91 -19.68 -1.36
C VAL A 449 13.95 -20.85 -2.34
N SER A 450 13.88 -22.09 -1.83
CA SER A 450 13.91 -23.28 -2.68
C SER A 450 12.79 -23.27 -3.72
N THR A 451 13.08 -23.78 -4.91
CA THR A 451 12.17 -23.75 -6.08
C THR A 451 10.84 -24.44 -5.76
N GLY A 452 10.86 -25.58 -5.06
CA GLY A 452 9.66 -26.30 -4.63
C GLY A 452 8.75 -25.46 -3.73
N LYS A 453 9.30 -24.84 -2.68
CA LYS A 453 8.53 -23.99 -1.76
C LYS A 453 7.97 -22.74 -2.45
N THR A 454 8.70 -22.22 -3.43
CA THR A 454 8.26 -21.07 -4.23
C THR A 454 7.05 -21.41 -5.09
N ILE A 455 7.04 -22.60 -5.71
CA ILE A 455 5.90 -23.08 -6.51
C ILE A 455 4.67 -23.29 -5.63
N ASP A 456 4.82 -23.96 -4.48
CA ASP A 456 3.73 -24.20 -3.54
C ASP A 456 3.10 -22.89 -3.05
N PHE A 457 3.94 -21.90 -2.73
CA PHE A 457 3.51 -20.58 -2.33
C PHE A 457 2.70 -19.86 -3.41
N VAL A 458 3.17 -19.88 -4.66
CA VAL A 458 2.47 -19.27 -5.80
C VAL A 458 1.12 -19.95 -6.03
N LEU A 459 1.05 -21.28 -5.95
CA LEU A 459 -0.20 -22.03 -6.10
C LEU A 459 -1.22 -21.65 -5.01
N CYS A 460 -0.77 -21.51 -3.75
CA CYS A 460 -1.63 -21.08 -2.65
C CYS A 460 -2.13 -19.63 -2.82
N ALA A 461 -1.26 -18.72 -3.29
CA ALA A 461 -1.64 -17.33 -3.54
C ALA A 461 -2.66 -17.21 -4.69
N VAL A 462 -2.44 -17.93 -5.80
CA VAL A 462 -3.39 -17.98 -6.92
C VAL A 462 -4.74 -18.57 -6.50
N ALA A 463 -4.74 -19.61 -5.67
CA ALA A 463 -5.96 -20.16 -5.08
C ALA A 463 -6.71 -19.09 -4.25
N LEU A 464 -6.03 -18.30 -3.43
CA LEU A 464 -6.68 -17.20 -2.70
C LEU A 464 -7.25 -16.11 -3.61
N ASP A 465 -6.55 -15.74 -4.68
CA ASP A 465 -7.04 -14.77 -5.67
C ASP A 465 -8.36 -15.23 -6.32
N VAL A 466 -8.42 -16.50 -6.73
CA VAL A 466 -9.63 -17.13 -7.28
C VAL A 466 -10.75 -17.15 -6.24
N SER A 467 -10.43 -17.49 -4.99
CA SER A 467 -11.41 -17.51 -3.92
C SER A 467 -12.00 -16.12 -3.64
N PHE A 468 -11.16 -15.07 -3.64
CA PHE A 468 -11.63 -13.70 -3.47
C PHE A 468 -12.52 -13.23 -4.61
N ALA A 469 -12.21 -13.62 -5.84
CA ALA A 469 -13.07 -13.38 -7.00
C ALA A 469 -14.46 -14.02 -6.81
N CYS A 470 -14.52 -15.27 -6.34
CA CYS A 470 -15.79 -15.96 -6.05
C CYS A 470 -16.54 -15.33 -4.86
N ILE A 471 -15.85 -14.96 -3.79
CA ILE A 471 -16.46 -14.28 -2.63
C ILE A 471 -17.08 -12.93 -3.04
N GLY A 472 -16.42 -12.19 -3.93
CA GLY A 472 -16.95 -10.94 -4.47
C GLY A 472 -18.26 -11.12 -5.24
N ALA A 473 -18.52 -12.29 -5.83
CA ALA A 473 -19.79 -12.60 -6.48
C ALA A 473 -20.93 -12.90 -5.49
N LEU A 474 -20.62 -13.42 -4.29
CA LEU A 474 -21.62 -13.71 -3.26
C LEU A 474 -22.32 -12.42 -2.76
N ASP A 475 -21.62 -11.27 -2.76
CA ASP A 475 -22.14 -9.93 -2.40
C ASP A 475 -23.23 -9.41 -3.36
N VAL A 476 -23.45 -10.09 -4.48
CA VAL A 476 -24.45 -9.71 -5.50
C VAL A 476 -25.81 -10.36 -5.23
N VAL A 477 -25.82 -11.46 -4.49
CA VAL A 477 -26.99 -12.36 -4.34
C VAL A 477 -28.00 -11.84 -3.31
N ASP A 478 -27.77 -10.64 -2.76
CA ASP A 478 -28.67 -9.85 -1.90
C ASP A 478 -30.11 -9.66 -2.44
N LEU A 479 -30.38 -10.11 -3.67
CA LEU A 479 -31.65 -9.95 -4.38
C LEU A 479 -32.67 -11.09 -4.13
N MET A 480 -32.28 -12.20 -3.50
CA MET A 480 -33.19 -13.34 -3.27
C MET A 480 -33.71 -13.38 -1.82
N PRO A 481 -35.00 -13.08 -1.56
CA PRO A 481 -35.55 -12.88 -0.21
C PRO A 481 -35.59 -14.13 0.69
N LYS A 482 -35.21 -15.31 0.19
CA LYS A 482 -35.30 -16.61 0.89
C LYS A 482 -33.95 -17.30 1.17
N ARG A 483 -32.81 -16.70 0.83
CA ARG A 483 -31.49 -17.34 1.01
C ARG A 483 -30.70 -16.70 2.17
N VAL A 484 -29.90 -17.52 2.87
CA VAL A 484 -29.03 -17.09 3.97
C VAL A 484 -28.02 -16.07 3.47
N ARG A 485 -27.95 -14.91 4.13
CA ARG A 485 -27.06 -13.81 3.76
C ARG A 485 -25.64 -14.10 4.24
N LEU A 486 -24.75 -14.38 3.30
CA LEU A 486 -23.31 -14.44 3.57
C LEU A 486 -22.68 -13.13 3.08
N THR A 487 -22.36 -12.25 4.03
CA THR A 487 -21.56 -11.06 3.74
C THR A 487 -20.17 -11.46 3.24
N CYS A 488 -19.55 -10.66 2.36
CA CYS A 488 -18.16 -10.90 1.92
C CYS A 488 -17.23 -11.12 3.11
N GLU A 489 -17.38 -10.33 4.17
CA GLU A 489 -16.58 -10.41 5.39
C GLU A 489 -16.72 -11.79 6.06
N SER A 490 -17.96 -12.27 6.23
CA SER A 490 -18.21 -13.60 6.78
C SER A 490 -17.68 -14.73 5.89
N ALA A 491 -17.83 -14.60 4.56
CA ALA A 491 -17.34 -15.61 3.61
C ALA A 491 -15.81 -15.67 3.60
N THR A 492 -15.11 -14.53 3.71
CA THR A 492 -13.65 -14.51 3.84
C THR A 492 -13.18 -15.16 5.13
N ALA A 493 -13.88 -14.94 6.26
CA ALA A 493 -13.52 -15.54 7.53
C ALA A 493 -13.72 -17.07 7.52
N ILE A 494 -14.84 -17.55 6.98
CA ILE A 494 -15.12 -18.99 6.86
C ILE A 494 -14.07 -19.67 5.98
N LEU A 495 -13.74 -19.07 4.83
CA LEU A 495 -12.68 -19.60 3.96
C LEU A 495 -11.34 -19.70 4.69
N ALA A 496 -10.96 -18.66 5.44
CA ALA A 496 -9.70 -18.66 6.20
C ALA A 496 -9.64 -19.81 7.19
N ILE A 497 -10.72 -20.05 7.93
CA ILE A 497 -10.83 -21.12 8.93
C ILE A 497 -10.73 -22.49 8.25
N VAL A 498 -11.44 -22.68 7.14
CA VAL A 498 -11.40 -23.94 6.37
C VAL A 498 -10.00 -24.21 5.83
N ILE A 499 -9.34 -23.21 5.24
CA ILE A 499 -7.98 -23.35 4.71
C ILE A 499 -6.99 -23.63 5.85
N ALA A 500 -7.07 -22.91 6.97
CA ALA A 500 -6.18 -23.10 8.11
C ALA A 500 -6.36 -24.48 8.77
N ALA A 501 -7.59 -24.99 8.84
CA ALA A 501 -7.87 -26.33 9.34
C ALA A 501 -7.38 -27.41 8.36
N ALA A 502 -7.63 -27.24 7.06
CA ALA A 502 -7.19 -28.18 6.03
C ALA A 502 -5.66 -28.22 5.88
N SER A 503 -4.98 -27.06 5.97
CA SER A 503 -3.52 -26.98 5.95
C SER A 503 -2.92 -27.64 7.20
N ALA A 504 -3.62 -27.57 8.34
CA ALA A 504 -3.19 -28.25 9.55
C ALA A 504 -3.30 -29.77 9.45
N LEU A 505 -4.31 -30.28 8.75
CA LEU A 505 -4.52 -31.71 8.52
C LEU A 505 -3.58 -32.28 7.43
N MET A 506 -3.12 -31.45 6.49
CA MET A 506 -2.32 -31.87 5.34
C MET A 506 -1.00 -31.08 5.21
N PRO A 507 -0.04 -31.22 6.15
CA PRO A 507 1.19 -30.40 6.17
C PRO A 507 2.11 -30.63 4.95
N ASN A 508 2.06 -31.81 4.33
CA ASN A 508 2.88 -32.16 3.17
C ASN A 508 2.22 -31.78 1.83
N ALA A 509 0.97 -31.31 1.85
CA ALA A 509 0.19 -31.01 0.64
C ALA A 509 -0.63 -29.74 0.82
N VAL A 510 0.00 -28.69 1.35
CA VAL A 510 -0.61 -27.38 1.62
C VAL A 510 -1.34 -26.80 0.39
N PRO A 511 -0.80 -26.87 -0.85
CA PRO A 511 -1.53 -26.36 -2.02
C PRO A 511 -2.89 -27.01 -2.22
N LEU A 512 -3.03 -28.31 -1.94
CA LEU A 512 -4.32 -29.01 -2.06
C LEU A 512 -5.34 -28.46 -1.05
N ALA A 513 -4.94 -28.15 0.18
CA ALA A 513 -5.81 -27.56 1.19
C ALA A 513 -6.41 -26.21 0.74
N PHE A 514 -5.59 -25.37 0.09
CA PHE A 514 -6.04 -24.10 -0.48
C PHE A 514 -7.03 -24.30 -1.63
N TRP A 515 -6.75 -25.26 -2.53
CA TRP A 515 -7.66 -25.58 -3.62
C TRP A 515 -8.98 -26.21 -3.13
N ILE A 516 -8.97 -27.02 -2.07
CA ILE A 516 -10.21 -27.52 -1.44
C ILE A 516 -11.08 -26.35 -0.95
N GLY A 517 -10.47 -25.37 -0.28
CA GLY A 517 -11.14 -24.13 0.13
C GLY A 517 -11.71 -23.36 -1.06
N THR A 518 -10.95 -23.22 -2.16
CA THR A 518 -11.44 -22.55 -3.38
C THR A 518 -12.64 -23.25 -3.99
N VAL A 519 -12.63 -24.58 -4.07
CA VAL A 519 -13.69 -25.37 -4.69
C VAL A 519 -14.95 -25.27 -3.84
N ALA A 520 -14.84 -25.28 -2.51
CA ALA A 520 -15.97 -25.07 -1.62
C ALA A 520 -16.63 -23.69 -1.82
N VAL A 521 -15.84 -22.62 -1.99
CA VAL A 521 -16.38 -21.28 -2.26
C VAL A 521 -16.93 -21.17 -3.68
N ALA A 522 -16.28 -21.78 -4.66
CA ALA A 522 -16.73 -21.77 -6.05
C ALA A 522 -18.05 -22.52 -6.23
N THR A 523 -18.24 -23.66 -5.55
CA THR A 523 -19.52 -24.40 -5.56
C THR A 523 -20.62 -23.60 -4.88
N LEU A 524 -20.35 -22.97 -3.74
CA LEU A 524 -21.29 -22.05 -3.09
C LEU A 524 -21.70 -20.90 -4.02
N ALA A 525 -20.74 -20.28 -4.71
CA ALA A 525 -21.02 -19.23 -5.68
C ALA A 525 -21.82 -19.77 -6.88
N ALA A 526 -21.48 -20.94 -7.43
CA ALA A 526 -22.19 -21.54 -8.55
C ALA A 526 -23.65 -21.88 -8.22
N VAL A 527 -23.91 -22.45 -7.04
CA VAL A 527 -25.27 -22.73 -6.53
C VAL A 527 -26.07 -21.45 -6.32
N GLN A 528 -25.41 -20.34 -5.99
CA GLN A 528 -26.07 -19.05 -5.82
C GLN A 528 -26.32 -18.29 -7.14
N LEU A 529 -25.54 -18.57 -8.18
CA LEU A 529 -25.69 -17.96 -9.50
C LEU A 529 -26.68 -18.70 -10.42
N HIS A 530 -27.10 -19.91 -10.02
CA HIS A 530 -28.26 -20.65 -10.53
C HIS A 530 -29.53 -20.25 -9.78
#